data_AF-A0A2D0IKM9-F1
#
_entry.id   AF-A0A2D0IKM9-F1
#
_cell.length_a   1.000
_cell.length_b   1.000
_cell.length_c   1.000
_cell.angle_alpha   90.00
_cell.angle_beta   90.00
_cell.angle_gamma   90.00
#
_symmetry.space_group_name_H-M   'P 1'
#
loop_
_entity.id
_entity.type
_entity.pdbx_description
1 polymer ?
#
loop_
_entity_poly.entity_id
_entity_poly.type
_entity_poly.pdbx_seq_one_letter_code
_entity_poly.pdbx_strand_id
1 'polypeptide(L)' 'MCVTATAIKALELGYENFVCADACASRDLKYIDGSLVDADSVHKAAMAALNDRYATLVNCSDVIN' A
#
# COMPACT_ATOMS: atom_id res chain seq x y z
N MET A 1 7.55 1.20 4.06
CA MET A 1 6.37 0.45 4.54
C MET A 1 6.54 -1.02 4.16
N CYS A 2 6.32 -1.96 5.08
CA CYS A 2 6.54 -3.38 4.84
C CYS A 2 5.60 -3.96 3.77
N VAL A 3 4.32 -3.60 3.81
CA VAL A 3 3.31 -4.04 2.82
C VAL A 3 3.74 -3.68 1.39
N THR A 4 4.15 -2.43 1.15
CA THR A 4 4.63 -1.97 -0.16
C THR A 4 5.85 -2.75 -0.62
N ALA A 5 6.84 -2.95 0.25
CA ALA A 5 8.05 -3.71 -0.09
C ALA A 5 7.73 -5.16 -0.46
N THR A 6 6.84 -5.82 0.29
CA THR A 6 6.41 -7.19 0.02
C THR A 6 5.64 -7.29 -1.30
N ALA A 7 4.68 -6.41 -1.57
CA ALA A 7 3.89 -6.44 -2.80
C ALA A 7 4.75 -6.24 -4.06
N ILE A 8 5.69 -5.28 -4.02
CA ILE A 8 6.67 -5.07 -5.10
C ILE A 8 7.49 -6.35 -5.31
N LYS A 9 8.03 -6.92 -4.22
CA LYS A 9 8.89 -8.10 -4.33
C LYS A 9 8.12 -9.33 -4.81
N ALA A 10 6.86 -9.48 -4.42
CA ALA A 10 6.00 -10.55 -4.88
C ALA A 10 5.77 -10.48 -6.39
N LEU A 11 5.53 -9.29 -6.96
CA LEU A 11 5.45 -9.14 -8.42
C LEU A 11 6.78 -9.50 -9.10
N GLU A 12 7.92 -9.03 -8.57
CA GLU A 12 9.25 -9.36 -9.12
C GLU A 12 9.55 -10.88 -9.12
N LEU A 13 8.96 -11.61 -8.17
CA LEU A 13 9.07 -13.07 -8.08
C LEU A 13 8.05 -13.81 -8.96
N GLY A 14 7.19 -13.08 -9.69
CA GLY A 14 6.19 -13.64 -10.60
C GLY A 14 4.86 -14.00 -9.95
N TYR A 15 4.58 -13.54 -8.72
CA TYR A 15 3.27 -13.75 -8.10
C TYR A 15 2.25 -12.73 -8.61
N GLU A 16 1.07 -13.21 -8.95
CA GLU A 16 -0.13 -12.38 -9.02
C GLU A 16 -0.63 -12.11 -7.61
N ASN A 17 -0.71 -10.83 -7.22
CA ASN A 17 -1.12 -10.45 -5.87
C ASN A 17 -2.12 -9.28 -5.89
N PHE A 18 -2.96 -9.28 -4.85
CA PHE A 18 -3.84 -8.17 -4.52
C PHE A 18 -3.59 -7.73 -3.07
N VAL A 19 -3.97 -6.49 -2.76
CA VAL A 19 -3.84 -5.89 -1.43
C VAL A 19 -5.20 -5.37 -0.98
N CYS A 20 -5.66 -5.82 0.18
CA CYS A 20 -6.85 -5.26 0.84
C CYS A 20 -6.50 -3.92 1.48
N ALA A 21 -6.90 -2.82 0.84
CA ALA A 21 -6.49 -1.48 1.25
C ALA A 21 -7.04 -1.10 2.63
N ASP A 22 -8.30 -1.44 2.89
CA ASP A 22 -9.02 -1.21 4.15
C ASP A 22 -8.48 -2.02 5.34
N ALA A 23 -7.71 -3.08 5.08
CA ALA A 23 -7.00 -3.86 6.10
C ALA A 23 -5.53 -3.45 6.30
N CYS A 24 -5.09 -2.36 5.66
CA CYS A 24 -3.75 -1.82 5.81
C CYS A 24 -3.81 -0.46 6.53
N ALA A 25 -2.75 -0.13 7.29
CA ALA A 25 -2.64 1.15 7.98
C ALA A 25 -1.24 1.75 7.81
N SER A 26 -1.16 3.07 7.93
CA SER A 26 0.10 3.81 8.01
C SER A 26 0.12 4.70 9.26
N ARG A 27 1.17 5.50 9.41
CA ARG A 27 1.33 6.52 10.44
C ARG A 27 1.89 7.80 9.81
N ASP A 28 1.84 8.89 10.56
CA ASP A 28 2.51 10.14 10.18
C ASP A 28 4.01 9.92 9.98
N LEU A 29 4.56 10.51 8.93
CA LEU A 29 5.98 10.45 8.60
C LEU A 29 6.57 11.85 8.52
N LYS A 30 7.79 12.02 9.03
CA LYS A 30 8.53 13.27 8.85
C LYS A 30 9.07 13.35 7.42
N TYR A 31 8.87 14.48 6.78
CA TYR A 31 9.51 14.83 5.51
C TYR A 31 10.91 15.42 5.75
N ILE A 32 11.67 15.62 4.67
CA ILE A 32 13.09 16.04 4.75
C ILE A 32 13.26 17.42 5.39
N ASP A 33 12.27 18.30 5.25
CA ASP A 33 12.23 19.64 5.86
C ASP A 33 11.72 19.62 7.32
N GLY A 34 11.44 18.44 7.87
CA GLY A 34 10.91 18.25 9.22
C GLY A 34 9.40 18.40 9.35
N SER A 35 8.67 18.77 8.29
CA SER A 35 7.21 18.76 8.28
C SER A 35 6.66 17.33 8.40
N LEU A 36 5.39 17.20 8.78
CA LEU A 36 4.71 15.91 8.85
C LEU A 36 3.86 15.71 7.60
N VAL A 37 3.96 14.52 7.00
CA VAL A 37 2.99 13.97 6.06
C VAL A 37 2.06 13.09 6.87
N ASP A 38 0.77 13.40 6.84
CA ASP A 38 -0.24 12.68 7.62
C ASP A 38 -0.42 11.24 7.14
N ALA A 39 -0.85 10.38 8.06
CA ALA A 39 -1.01 8.94 7.83
C ALA A 39 -1.92 8.61 6.64
N ASP A 40 -3.00 9.39 6.41
CA ASP A 40 -3.95 9.15 5.32
C ASP A 40 -3.31 9.44 3.97
N SER A 41 -2.60 10.58 3.85
CA SER A 41 -1.81 10.92 2.67
C SER A 41 -0.75 9.86 2.36
N VAL A 42 -0.01 9.40 3.38
CA VAL A 42 1.01 8.34 3.22
C VAL A 42 0.37 7.03 2.75
N HIS A 43 -0.75 6.63 3.36
CA HIS A 43 -1.46 5.40 3.02
C HIS A 43 -1.99 5.47 1.57
N LYS A 44 -2.74 6.52 1.22
CA LYS A 44 -3.32 6.70 -0.12
C LYS A 44 -2.26 6.75 -1.21
N ALA A 45 -1.17 7.47 -1.00
CA ALA A 45 -0.08 7.53 -1.97
C ALA A 45 0.55 6.15 -2.23
N ALA A 46 0.82 5.38 -1.17
CA ALA A 46 1.39 4.04 -1.30
C ALA A 46 0.40 3.06 -1.95
N MET A 47 -0.87 3.11 -1.56
CA MET A 47 -1.95 2.29 -2.12
C MET A 47 -2.18 2.57 -3.61
N ALA A 48 -2.22 3.84 -4.01
CA ALA A 48 -2.36 4.22 -5.41
C ALA A 48 -1.17 3.75 -6.26
N ALA A 49 0.07 3.92 -5.75
CA ALA A 49 1.26 3.46 -6.44
C ALA A 49 1.31 1.92 -6.58
N LEU A 50 0.85 1.19 -5.57
CA LEU A 50 0.72 -0.27 -5.67
C LEU A 50 -0.32 -0.66 -6.73
N ASN A 51 -1.48 -0.02 -6.74
CA ASN A 51 -2.56 -0.33 -7.71
C ASN A 51 -2.15 -0.06 -9.17
N ASP A 52 -1.29 0.93 -9.39
CA ASP A 52 -0.85 1.30 -10.74
C ASP A 52 0.06 0.23 -11.37
N ARG A 53 0.96 -0.37 -10.58
CA ARG A 53 2.05 -1.17 -11.16
C ARG A 53 2.39 -2.49 -10.48
N TYR A 54 1.98 -2.71 -9.24
CA TYR A 54 2.53 -3.80 -8.43
C TYR A 54 1.50 -4.81 -7.91
N ALA A 55 0.25 -4.40 -7.72
CA ALA A 55 -0.81 -5.22 -7.13
C ALA A 55 -2.18 -4.73 -7.61
N THR A 56 -3.22 -5.56 -7.53
CA THR A 56 -4.61 -5.07 -7.58
C THR A 56 -5.05 -4.62 -6.20
N LEU A 57 -5.65 -3.44 -6.06
CA LEU A 57 -6.28 -3.04 -4.81
C LEU A 57 -7.74 -3.50 -4.72
N VAL A 58 -8.11 -4.02 -3.56
CA VAL A 58 -9.48 -4.49 -3.25
C VAL A 58 -9.86 -4.06 -1.83
N ASN A 59 -11.13 -4.18 -1.46
CA ASN A 59 -11.55 -4.17 -0.06
C ASN A 59 -11.58 -5.60 0.49
N CYS A 60 -11.41 -5.76 1.80
CA CYS A 60 -11.53 -7.06 2.45
C CYS A 60 -12.87 -7.75 2.14
N SER A 61 -13.96 -6.98 2.05
CA SER A 61 -15.29 -7.49 1.68
C SER A 61 -15.31 -8.20 0.33
N ASP A 62 -14.44 -7.80 -0.61
CA ASP A 62 -14.41 -8.38 -1.95
C ASP A 62 -13.76 -9.77 -1.96
N VAL A 63 -12.99 -10.11 -0.92
CA VAL A 63 -12.19 -11.34 -0.80
C VAL A 63 -12.85 -12.40 0.07
N ILE A 64 -13.59 -11.98 1.11
CA ILE A 64 -14.14 -12.89 2.14
C ILE A 64 -15.57 -13.37 1.87
N ASN A 65 -16.12 -13.11 0.68
CA ASN A 65 -17.48 -13.52 0.28
C ASN A 65 -17.60 -15.01 -0.04
#